data_AF-A0A9D5S5W6-F1
#
_entry.id   AF-A0A9D5S5W6-F1
#
_cell.length_a   1.000
_cell.length_b   1.000
_cell.length_c   1.000
_cell.angle_alpha   90.00
_cell.angle_beta   90.00
_cell.angle_gamma   90.00
#
_symmetry.space_group_name_H-M   'P 1'
#
loop_
_entity.id
_entity.type
_entity.pdbx_description
1 polymer ?
#
loop_
_entity_poly.entity_id
_entity_poly.type
_entity_poly.pdbx_seq_one_letter_code
_entity_poly.pdbx_strand_id
1 'polypeptide(L)'
;MRKLLMMMALMAGMTAQANEMNDTTVISKAEKVTIMTSDTLQKIQILGQDGNADYRYEKSVPLNAYKMKKLRKKKDEKETTYFEGDLGVGIGVPTNAPEGYGFAAFKSGEIFLGLRYCYTPKNALQTYSVGLWFDWRQYGLSTNKMFVKDQYNVVSLENYPEKASSRSSKINIFSLSVPFMFTQKFGQKSKCRLMLGPVVNFNVYGRINNSYEMGDVETSEKIKGLEYRPVTIDLMAAFQYKGIGAYFKYSPMSVLKTDKGPQFRSLTFGLYF
;
A
#
# COMPACT_ATOMS: atom_id res chain seq x y z
N MET A 1 -34.15 -30.07 -4.58
CA MET A 1 -34.66 -28.68 -4.67
C MET A 1 -33.49 -27.71 -4.93
N ARG A 2 -33.08 -27.58 -6.20
CA ARG A 2 -32.01 -26.64 -6.64
C ARG A 2 -32.06 -26.35 -8.16
N LYS A 3 -33.23 -26.53 -8.79
CA LYS A 3 -33.42 -26.35 -10.24
C LYS A 3 -34.82 -25.80 -10.54
N LEU A 4 -35.11 -24.57 -10.10
CA LEU A 4 -36.35 -23.87 -10.50
C LEU A 4 -36.25 -22.34 -10.38
N LEU A 5 -35.08 -21.76 -10.69
CA LEU A 5 -34.89 -20.29 -10.62
C LEU A 5 -34.12 -19.72 -11.82
N MET A 6 -33.88 -20.53 -12.86
CA MET A 6 -33.02 -20.17 -13.99
C MET A 6 -33.74 -20.33 -15.34
N MET A 7 -35.04 -20.05 -15.39
CA MET A 7 -35.84 -20.16 -16.61
C MET A 7 -37.04 -19.19 -16.68
N MET A 8 -36.88 -17.98 -16.11
CA MET A 8 -37.82 -16.86 -16.27
C MET A 8 -37.08 -15.53 -16.55
N ALA A 9 -35.91 -15.62 -17.19
CA ALA A 9 -35.08 -14.46 -17.57
C ALA A 9 -35.01 -14.21 -19.08
N LEU A 10 -35.81 -14.92 -19.88
CA LEU A 10 -35.83 -14.81 -21.34
C LEU A 10 -37.28 -14.93 -21.82
N MET A 11 -37.96 -13.78 -21.91
CA MET A 11 -39.04 -13.42 -22.86
C MET A 11 -39.97 -12.40 -22.22
N ALA A 12 -39.71 -11.13 -22.54
CA ALA A 12 -40.67 -10.05 -22.80
C ALA A 12 -39.97 -8.72 -22.50
N GLY A 13 -39.06 -8.32 -23.39
CA GLY A 13 -38.69 -6.92 -23.52
C GLY A 13 -39.89 -6.17 -24.04
N MET A 14 -40.73 -5.68 -23.14
CA MET A 14 -41.63 -4.57 -23.45
C MET A 14 -40.84 -3.30 -23.12
N THR A 15 -40.51 -2.54 -24.16
CA THR A 15 -40.07 -1.15 -24.00
C THR A 15 -41.18 -0.42 -23.26
N ALA A 16 -40.98 -0.17 -21.96
CA ALA A 16 -41.71 0.89 -21.29
C ALA A 16 -41.20 2.20 -21.91
N GLN A 17 -41.93 2.72 -22.90
CA GLN A 17 -41.85 4.14 -23.19
C GLN A 17 -42.33 4.85 -21.93
N ALA A 18 -41.38 5.35 -21.14
CA ALA A 18 -41.69 6.40 -20.21
C ALA A 18 -42.22 7.57 -21.04
N ASN A 19 -43.51 7.87 -20.91
CA ASN A 19 -43.99 9.20 -21.27
C ASN A 19 -43.20 10.18 -20.40
N GLU A 20 -42.37 11.00 -21.01
CA GLU A 20 -41.84 12.17 -20.32
C GLU A 20 -43.03 12.99 -19.82
N MET A 21 -43.12 13.18 -18.51
CA MET A 21 -43.99 14.23 -17.98
C MET A 21 -43.42 15.55 -18.52
N ASN A 22 -44.19 16.24 -19.36
CA ASN A 22 -43.86 17.62 -19.76
C ASN A 22 -43.54 18.44 -18.50
N ASP A 23 -42.27 18.81 -18.32
CA ASP A 23 -41.77 19.55 -17.16
C ASP A 23 -42.13 21.05 -17.21
N THR A 24 -42.93 21.45 -18.20
CA THR A 24 -43.34 22.84 -18.45
C THR A 24 -44.84 22.92 -18.62
N THR A 25 -45.50 23.69 -17.75
CA THR A 25 -46.89 24.11 -17.92
C THR A 25 -46.86 25.53 -18.48
N VAL A 26 -47.34 25.73 -19.71
CA VAL A 26 -47.48 27.05 -20.32
C VAL A 26 -48.93 27.48 -20.21
N ILE A 27 -49.16 28.63 -19.59
CA ILE A 27 -50.49 29.25 -19.49
C ILE A 27 -50.43 30.60 -20.20
N SER A 28 -51.23 30.75 -21.26
CA SER A 28 -51.29 31.95 -22.09
C SER A 28 -52.45 32.84 -21.65
N LYS A 29 -52.22 34.16 -21.62
CA LYS A 29 -53.20 35.20 -21.24
C LYS A 29 -53.93 34.91 -19.92
N ALA A 30 -53.17 34.66 -18.86
CA ALA A 30 -53.76 34.57 -17.52
C ALA A 30 -54.41 35.90 -17.13
N GLU A 31 -55.59 35.85 -16.50
CA GLU A 31 -56.27 37.03 -16.00
C GLU A 31 -55.58 37.57 -14.74
N LYS A 32 -55.15 36.66 -13.86
CA LYS A 32 -54.43 37.03 -12.64
C LYS A 32 -53.42 35.97 -12.23
N VAL A 33 -52.20 36.42 -11.96
CA VAL A 33 -51.13 35.61 -11.37
C VAL A 33 -50.82 36.13 -9.98
N THR A 34 -50.90 35.26 -8.97
CA THR A 34 -50.58 35.58 -7.57
C THR A 34 -49.43 34.71 -7.10
N ILE A 35 -48.34 35.36 -6.68
CA ILE A 35 -47.16 34.69 -6.13
C ILE A 35 -47.07 35.05 -4.64
N MET A 36 -47.20 34.05 -3.78
CA MET A 36 -47.06 34.18 -2.34
C MET A 36 -45.77 33.51 -1.91
N THR A 37 -44.86 34.28 -1.33
CA THR A 37 -43.54 33.79 -0.90
C THR A 37 -43.46 33.82 0.62
N SER A 38 -43.13 32.68 1.22
CA SER A 38 -42.74 32.58 2.63
C SER A 38 -41.25 32.20 2.74
N ASP A 39 -40.76 32.08 3.97
CA ASP A 39 -39.35 31.70 4.24
C ASP A 39 -38.98 30.30 3.71
N THR A 40 -39.96 29.44 3.43
CA THR A 40 -39.73 28.03 3.08
C THR A 40 -40.44 27.58 1.81
N LEU A 41 -41.49 28.29 1.38
CA LEU A 41 -42.36 27.89 0.27
C LEU A 41 -42.71 29.09 -0.60
N GLN A 42 -42.74 28.88 -1.91
CA GLN A 42 -43.34 29.80 -2.87
C GLN A 42 -44.57 29.15 -3.48
N LYS A 43 -45.72 29.79 -3.30
CA LYS A 43 -47.00 29.33 -3.81
C LYS A 43 -47.38 30.20 -5.01
N ILE A 44 -47.59 29.57 -6.16
CA ILE A 44 -48.01 30.19 -7.41
C ILE A 44 -49.48 29.83 -7.61
N GLN A 45 -50.33 30.83 -7.75
CA GLN A 45 -51.73 30.69 -8.12
C GLN A 45 -52.00 31.45 -9.41
N ILE A 46 -52.71 30.82 -10.35
CA ILE A 46 -53.10 31.41 -11.62
C ILE A 46 -54.61 31.26 -11.78
N LEU A 47 -55.27 32.37 -12.13
CA LEU A 47 -56.70 32.45 -12.42
C LEU A 47 -56.89 32.92 -13.85
N GLY A 48 -57.80 32.24 -14.55
CA GLY A 48 -58.10 32.46 -15.96
C GLY A 48 -56.99 31.97 -16.90
N GLN A 49 -57.39 31.55 -18.08
CA GLN A 49 -56.51 31.31 -19.23
C GLN A 49 -57.26 31.63 -20.51
N ASP A 50 -56.56 31.76 -21.64
CA ASP A 50 -57.17 32.06 -22.93
C ASP A 50 -58.35 31.12 -23.25
N GLY A 51 -59.55 31.69 -23.41
CA GLY A 51 -60.78 30.94 -23.68
C GLY A 51 -61.44 30.25 -22.46
N ASN A 52 -60.90 30.38 -21.25
CA ASN A 52 -61.51 29.85 -20.03
C ASN A 52 -61.22 30.73 -18.80
N ALA A 53 -62.19 31.60 -18.47
CA ALA A 53 -62.13 32.50 -17.31
C ALA A 53 -62.17 31.76 -15.96
N ASP A 54 -62.75 30.56 -15.90
CA ASP A 54 -62.89 29.77 -14.67
C ASP A 54 -61.66 28.90 -14.37
N TYR A 55 -60.61 28.95 -15.20
CA TYR A 55 -59.41 28.16 -14.99
C TYR A 55 -58.69 28.53 -13.68
N ARG A 56 -58.29 27.53 -12.90
CA ARG A 56 -57.52 27.70 -11.67
C ARG A 56 -56.33 26.75 -11.64
N TYR A 57 -55.15 27.29 -11.38
CA TYR A 57 -53.93 26.52 -11.19
C TYR A 57 -53.24 26.94 -9.90
N GLU A 58 -52.75 25.96 -9.15
CA GLU A 58 -52.01 26.19 -7.91
C GLU A 58 -50.80 25.25 -7.83
N LYS A 59 -49.61 25.79 -7.61
CA LYS A 59 -48.38 25.02 -7.38
C LYS A 59 -47.59 25.61 -6.23
N SER A 60 -47.16 24.74 -5.31
CA SER A 60 -46.25 25.11 -4.22
C SER A 60 -44.86 24.55 -4.49
N VAL A 61 -43.85 25.42 -4.48
CA VAL A 61 -42.45 25.10 -4.72
C VAL A 61 -41.67 25.36 -3.43
N PRO A 62 -41.03 24.34 -2.82
CA PRO A 62 -40.16 24.56 -1.68
C PRO A 62 -38.91 25.34 -2.10
N LEU A 63 -38.71 26.51 -1.49
CA LEU A 63 -37.58 27.41 -1.80
C LEU A 63 -36.23 26.83 -1.38
N ASN A 64 -36.24 25.81 -0.50
CA ASN A 64 -35.05 25.22 0.10
C ASN A 64 -34.57 23.89 -0.52
N ALA A 65 -35.22 23.36 -1.56
CA ALA A 65 -34.80 22.09 -2.16
C ALA A 65 -33.44 22.16 -2.87
N TYR A 66 -33.07 23.31 -3.45
CA TYR A 66 -31.84 23.46 -4.23
C TYR A 66 -30.60 23.78 -3.37
N LYS A 67 -30.76 24.46 -2.22
CA LYS A 67 -29.65 24.74 -1.29
C LYS A 67 -29.33 23.55 -0.37
N MET A 68 -30.28 22.63 -0.12
CA MET A 68 -30.07 21.46 0.74
C MET A 68 -29.23 20.34 0.10
N LYS A 69 -29.14 20.27 -1.23
CA LYS A 69 -28.29 19.26 -1.91
C LYS A 69 -26.79 19.62 -1.90
N LYS A 70 -26.43 20.88 -1.65
CA LYS A 70 -25.03 21.34 -1.49
C LYS A 70 -24.58 21.53 -0.03
N LEU A 71 -25.47 21.33 0.94
CA LEU A 71 -25.17 21.27 2.38
C LEU A 71 -25.27 19.84 2.91
N ARG A 72 -24.77 18.87 2.14
CA ARG A 72 -24.33 17.60 2.72
C ARG A 72 -23.18 17.98 3.66
N LYS A 73 -23.48 18.19 4.96
CA LYS A 73 -22.46 18.42 6.00
C LYS A 73 -21.33 17.45 5.69
N LYS A 74 -20.18 17.95 5.22
CA LYS A 74 -18.96 17.15 5.26
C LYS A 74 -18.88 16.77 6.73
N LYS A 75 -19.01 15.47 7.01
CA LYS A 75 -18.75 14.95 8.36
C LYS A 75 -17.39 15.54 8.70
N ASP A 76 -17.31 16.37 9.74
CA ASP A 76 -16.05 16.91 10.20
C ASP A 76 -15.19 15.72 10.62
N GLU A 77 -14.36 15.26 9.69
CA GLU A 77 -13.54 14.08 9.90
C GLU A 77 -12.34 14.57 10.70
N LYS A 78 -12.33 14.23 11.99
CA LYS A 78 -11.28 14.65 12.92
C LYS A 78 -9.92 14.13 12.45
N GLU A 79 -8.86 14.84 12.84
CA GLU A 79 -7.51 14.28 12.79
C GLU A 79 -7.51 12.90 13.42
N THR A 80 -6.83 11.95 12.77
CA THR A 80 -6.84 10.56 13.19
C THR A 80 -5.41 10.10 13.44
N THR A 81 -5.14 9.71 14.68
CA THR A 81 -3.90 9.07 15.11
C THR A 81 -4.15 7.61 15.44
N TYR A 82 -3.32 6.70 14.95
CA TYR A 82 -3.46 5.27 15.22
C TYR A 82 -2.12 4.54 15.09
N PHE A 83 -2.03 3.34 15.62
CA PHE A 83 -0.90 2.44 15.39
C PHE A 83 -1.25 1.43 14.30
N GLU A 84 -0.25 1.11 13.47
CA GLU A 84 -0.35 0.12 12.40
C GLU A 84 0.77 -0.90 12.54
N GLY A 85 0.40 -2.18 12.56
CA GLY A 85 1.35 -3.28 12.50
C GLY A 85 1.82 -3.47 11.06
N ASP A 86 3.11 -3.71 10.89
CA ASP A 86 3.74 -3.94 9.61
C ASP A 86 4.33 -5.35 9.57
N LEU A 87 4.11 -6.06 8.47
CA LEU A 87 4.81 -7.29 8.16
C LEU A 87 5.24 -7.29 6.69
N GLY A 88 6.53 -7.44 6.44
CA GLY A 88 7.08 -7.61 5.10
C GLY A 88 7.83 -8.92 4.96
N VAL A 89 7.61 -9.62 3.86
CA VAL A 89 8.39 -10.81 3.47
C VAL A 89 8.75 -10.69 2.01
N GLY A 90 10.03 -10.75 1.69
CA GLY A 90 10.51 -10.49 0.33
C GLY A 90 11.77 -11.25 -0.07
N ILE A 91 11.99 -11.26 -1.38
CA ILE A 91 13.20 -11.77 -2.01
C ILE A 91 14.20 -10.62 -2.10
N GLY A 92 15.42 -10.87 -1.64
CA GLY A 92 16.53 -9.94 -1.74
C GLY A 92 17.29 -10.15 -3.05
N VAL A 93 17.76 -9.08 -3.65
CA VAL A 93 18.57 -9.05 -4.87
C VAL A 93 19.81 -8.21 -4.54
N PRO A 94 20.93 -8.86 -4.23
CA PRO A 94 22.22 -8.18 -4.15
C PRO A 94 22.53 -7.52 -5.49
N THR A 95 22.76 -6.21 -5.49
CA THR A 95 23.04 -5.42 -6.69
C THR A 95 24.45 -4.84 -6.62
N ASN A 96 25.05 -4.56 -7.78
CA ASN A 96 26.43 -4.06 -7.91
C ASN A 96 27.47 -4.94 -7.20
N ALA A 97 27.22 -6.24 -7.07
CA ALA A 97 28.20 -7.15 -6.47
C ALA A 97 29.41 -7.32 -7.41
N PRO A 98 30.64 -7.44 -6.88
CA PRO A 98 31.81 -7.71 -7.69
C PRO A 98 31.67 -9.05 -8.43
N GLU A 99 32.24 -9.14 -9.63
CA GLU A 99 32.27 -10.38 -10.40
C GLU A 99 32.90 -11.52 -9.59
N GLY A 100 32.42 -12.74 -9.80
CA GLY A 100 32.92 -13.93 -9.13
C GLY A 100 32.36 -14.20 -7.73
N TYR A 101 31.62 -13.27 -7.11
CA TYR A 101 30.96 -13.54 -5.83
C TYR A 101 29.71 -14.41 -5.96
N GLY A 102 28.94 -14.27 -7.05
CA GLY A 102 27.79 -15.12 -7.34
C GLY A 102 26.68 -15.08 -6.29
N PHE A 103 26.31 -13.87 -5.84
CA PHE A 103 25.10 -13.67 -5.06
C PHE A 103 23.86 -14.07 -5.84
N ALA A 104 22.88 -14.65 -5.16
CA ALA A 104 21.66 -15.17 -5.78
C ALA A 104 20.39 -14.58 -5.15
N ALA A 105 19.48 -14.12 -6.02
CA ALA A 105 18.23 -13.50 -5.60
C ALA A 105 17.39 -14.45 -4.72
N PHE A 106 17.04 -15.64 -5.21
CA PHE A 106 16.20 -16.60 -4.47
C PHE A 106 16.85 -17.24 -3.23
N LYS A 107 18.14 -17.03 -2.99
CA LYS A 107 18.83 -17.43 -1.75
C LYS A 107 18.99 -16.29 -0.76
N SER A 108 18.55 -15.09 -1.17
CA SER A 108 18.58 -13.87 -0.40
C SER A 108 17.16 -13.45 -0.08
N GLY A 109 16.93 -12.91 1.10
CA GLY A 109 15.57 -12.65 1.56
C GLY A 109 15.54 -11.66 2.68
N GLU A 110 14.35 -11.12 2.89
CA GLU A 110 14.06 -10.18 3.96
C GLU A 110 12.75 -10.59 4.64
N ILE A 111 12.76 -10.52 5.95
CA ILE A 111 11.57 -10.45 6.75
C ILE A 111 11.70 -9.27 7.71
N PHE A 112 10.67 -8.44 7.78
CA PHE A 112 10.59 -7.41 8.81
C PHE A 112 9.21 -7.39 9.42
N LEU A 113 9.16 -7.01 10.70
CA LEU A 113 7.91 -6.71 11.38
C LEU A 113 8.08 -5.54 12.32
N GLY A 114 6.99 -4.82 12.58
CA GLY A 114 6.99 -3.86 13.67
C GLY A 114 5.75 -3.00 13.71
N LEU A 115 5.88 -1.81 14.29
CA LEU A 115 4.76 -0.94 14.58
C LEU A 115 5.07 0.49 14.14
N ARG A 116 4.12 1.12 13.45
CA ARG A 116 4.16 2.54 13.08
C ARG A 116 3.08 3.33 13.78
N TYR A 117 3.44 4.49 14.31
CA TYR A 117 2.52 5.56 14.68
C TYR A 117 2.15 6.35 13.43
N CYS A 118 0.84 6.47 13.17
CA CYS A 118 0.29 7.10 11.98
C CYS A 118 -0.52 8.35 12.37
N TYR A 119 -0.26 9.46 11.68
CA TYR A 119 -0.99 10.71 11.79
C TYR A 119 -1.63 11.09 10.45
N THR A 120 -2.96 11.23 10.44
CA THR A 120 -3.73 11.72 9.28
C THR A 120 -4.34 13.07 9.62
N PRO A 121 -3.93 14.17 8.95
CA PRO A 121 -4.52 15.48 9.15
C PRO A 121 -6.02 15.50 8.81
N LYS A 122 -6.71 16.51 9.34
CA LYS A 122 -8.15 16.71 9.14
C LYS A 122 -8.46 16.79 7.64
N ASN A 123 -9.45 16.01 7.17
CA ASN A 123 -9.87 15.98 5.77
C ASN A 123 -8.76 15.66 4.74
N ALA A 124 -7.66 15.04 5.18
CA ALA A 124 -6.55 14.67 4.30
C ALA A 124 -6.61 13.20 3.87
N LEU A 125 -6.08 12.92 2.68
CA LEU A 125 -5.83 11.55 2.21
C LEU A 125 -4.39 11.10 2.48
N GLN A 126 -3.58 12.00 3.02
CA GLN A 126 -2.18 11.81 3.33
C GLN A 126 -2.04 11.38 4.80
N THR A 127 -1.26 10.34 5.03
CA THR A 127 -0.86 9.89 6.37
C THR A 127 0.65 9.95 6.47
N TYR A 128 1.15 10.57 7.53
CA TYR A 128 2.56 10.59 7.91
C TYR A 128 2.77 9.57 9.01
N SER A 129 3.81 8.75 8.92
CA SER A 129 4.08 7.77 9.97
C SER A 129 5.56 7.56 10.25
N VAL A 130 5.82 7.20 11.51
CA VAL A 130 7.13 6.82 12.03
C VAL A 130 6.98 5.57 12.89
N GLY A 131 7.98 4.69 12.94
CA GLY A 131 7.87 3.44 13.70
C GLY A 131 9.18 2.81 14.11
N LEU A 132 9.06 1.57 14.57
CA LEU A 132 10.19 0.69 14.86
C LEU A 132 9.91 -0.69 14.27
N TRP A 133 10.85 -1.19 13.47
CA TRP A 133 10.85 -2.50 12.87
C TRP A 133 12.04 -3.33 13.34
N PHE A 134 11.82 -4.63 13.41
CA PHE A 134 12.85 -5.65 13.46
C PHE A 134 13.02 -6.21 12.05
N ASP A 135 14.22 -6.11 11.48
CA ASP A 135 14.49 -6.45 10.08
C ASP A 135 15.62 -7.48 9.99
N TRP A 136 15.34 -8.64 9.40
CA TRP A 136 16.30 -9.70 9.13
C TRP A 136 16.53 -9.84 7.64
N ARG A 137 17.77 -9.61 7.21
CA ARG A 137 18.21 -9.79 5.82
C ARG A 137 19.20 -10.93 5.70
N GLN A 138 19.04 -11.71 4.65
CA GLN A 138 19.95 -12.77 4.26
C GLN A 138 20.44 -12.53 2.84
N TYR A 139 21.74 -12.76 2.62
CA TYR A 139 22.39 -12.65 1.32
C TYR A 139 23.14 -13.94 1.02
N GLY A 140 22.59 -14.75 0.10
CA GLY A 140 23.07 -16.09 -0.18
C GLY A 140 23.82 -16.22 -1.50
N LEU A 141 24.73 -17.20 -1.56
CA LEU A 141 25.53 -17.52 -2.75
C LEU A 141 24.92 -18.66 -3.59
N SER A 142 25.01 -18.55 -4.92
CA SER A 142 24.76 -19.67 -5.85
C SER A 142 26.02 -20.45 -6.22
N THR A 143 27.20 -20.00 -5.80
CA THR A 143 28.49 -20.61 -6.13
C THR A 143 28.81 -21.83 -5.27
N ASN A 144 29.79 -22.62 -5.73
CA ASN A 144 30.45 -23.68 -4.94
C ASN A 144 31.49 -23.15 -3.95
N LYS A 145 31.26 -21.94 -3.42
CA LYS A 145 32.14 -21.26 -2.48
C LYS A 145 31.36 -20.85 -1.24
N MET A 146 32.05 -20.75 -0.11
CA MET A 146 31.52 -20.26 1.15
C MET A 146 32.21 -18.97 1.56
N PHE A 147 31.48 -18.12 2.29
CA PHE A 147 32.08 -16.97 2.96
C PHE A 147 32.99 -17.42 4.08
N VAL A 148 34.18 -16.85 4.13
CA VAL A 148 35.11 -16.97 5.24
C VAL A 148 35.47 -15.58 5.76
N LYS A 149 36.06 -15.53 6.94
CA LYS A 149 36.52 -14.28 7.56
C LYS A 149 37.95 -14.45 8.04
N ASP A 150 38.82 -13.55 7.62
CA ASP A 150 40.23 -13.58 8.03
C ASP A 150 40.45 -12.95 9.43
N GLN A 151 41.71 -12.93 9.86
CA GLN A 151 42.16 -12.32 11.13
C GLN A 151 41.92 -10.80 11.22
N TYR A 152 41.72 -10.12 10.08
CA TYR A 152 41.45 -8.68 9.98
C TYR A 152 39.94 -8.37 9.80
N ASN A 153 39.08 -9.38 10.00
CA ASN A 153 37.64 -9.34 9.80
C ASN A 153 37.20 -9.04 8.36
N VAL A 154 38.06 -9.30 7.37
CA VAL A 154 37.73 -9.16 5.95
C VAL A 154 37.00 -10.42 5.50
N VAL A 155 35.85 -10.24 4.87
CA VAL A 155 35.05 -11.34 4.31
C VAL A 155 35.49 -11.63 2.87
N SER A 156 35.83 -12.89 2.60
CA SER A 156 36.20 -13.38 1.27
C SER A 156 35.50 -14.70 0.97
N LEU A 157 35.85 -15.33 -0.16
CA LEU A 157 35.29 -16.62 -0.58
C LEU A 157 36.34 -17.71 -0.64
N GLU A 158 36.02 -18.87 -0.09
CA GLU A 158 36.82 -20.09 -0.20
C GLU A 158 35.99 -21.25 -0.76
N ASN A 159 36.66 -22.29 -1.25
CA ASN A 159 35.99 -23.50 -1.68
C ASN A 159 35.46 -24.26 -0.47
N TYR A 160 34.31 -24.91 -0.63
CA TYR A 160 33.89 -25.92 0.34
C TYR A 160 34.93 -27.08 0.40
N PRO A 161 35.01 -27.81 1.52
CA PRO A 161 35.78 -29.05 1.59
C PRO A 161 35.43 -30.01 0.45
N GLU A 162 36.40 -30.84 0.06
CA GLU A 162 36.18 -31.85 -0.98
C GLU A 162 35.01 -32.78 -0.61
N LYS A 163 34.21 -33.16 -1.61
CA LYS A 163 33.01 -34.01 -1.48
C LYS A 163 31.85 -33.42 -0.67
N ALA A 164 31.91 -32.15 -0.26
CA ALA A 164 30.78 -31.50 0.42
C ALA A 164 29.52 -31.46 -0.48
N SER A 165 28.35 -31.79 0.04
CA SER A 165 27.03 -31.66 -0.63
C SER A 165 26.13 -30.66 0.11
N SER A 166 24.92 -30.42 -0.41
CA SER A 166 23.87 -29.62 0.26
C SER A 166 24.35 -28.25 0.76
N ARG A 167 25.04 -27.51 -0.12
CA ARG A 167 25.81 -26.32 0.22
C ARG A 167 24.95 -25.07 0.35
N SER A 168 25.15 -24.34 1.44
CA SER A 168 24.55 -23.04 1.71
C SER A 168 25.56 -22.13 2.40
N SER A 169 25.71 -20.90 1.90
CA SER A 169 26.52 -19.87 2.55
C SER A 169 25.79 -18.55 2.45
N LYS A 170 25.57 -17.90 3.60
CA LYS A 170 24.75 -16.69 3.71
C LYS A 170 25.34 -15.68 4.67
N ILE A 171 25.40 -14.41 4.27
CA ILE A 171 25.55 -13.28 5.20
C ILE A 171 24.16 -12.96 5.76
N ASN A 172 24.06 -12.82 7.08
CA ASN A 172 22.83 -12.49 7.79
C ASN A 172 23.05 -11.18 8.53
N ILE A 173 22.16 -10.21 8.35
CA ILE A 173 22.16 -8.93 9.06
C ILE A 173 20.82 -8.77 9.76
N PHE A 174 20.88 -8.37 11.03
CA PHE A 174 19.72 -8.00 11.80
C PHE A 174 19.80 -6.51 12.18
N SER A 175 18.68 -5.82 12.00
CA SER A 175 18.58 -4.38 12.18
C SER A 175 17.38 -3.99 13.01
N LEU A 176 17.54 -2.91 13.77
CA LEU A 176 16.44 -2.12 14.27
C LEU A 176 16.21 -0.97 13.28
N SER A 177 15.03 -0.92 12.68
CA SER A 177 14.77 -0.01 11.56
C SER A 177 13.67 0.99 11.91
N VAL A 178 13.89 2.25 11.54
CA VAL A 178 12.97 3.36 11.77
C VAL A 178 12.43 3.82 10.41
N PRO A 179 11.22 3.37 10.02
CA PRO A 179 10.57 3.83 8.81
C PRO A 179 9.98 5.23 8.99
N PHE A 180 10.15 6.10 8.01
CA PHE A 180 9.42 7.38 7.91
C PHE A 180 8.60 7.35 6.63
N MET A 181 7.29 7.14 6.72
CA MET A 181 6.46 6.89 5.55
C MET A 181 5.46 8.03 5.31
N PHE A 182 5.41 8.48 4.07
CA PHE A 182 4.27 9.19 3.51
C PHE A 182 3.34 8.19 2.85
N THR A 183 2.06 8.24 3.18
CA THR A 183 1.03 7.36 2.60
C THR A 183 -0.05 8.20 1.91
N GLN A 184 -0.25 8.01 0.62
CA GLN A 184 -1.38 8.54 -0.13
C GLN A 184 -2.49 7.49 -0.20
N LYS A 185 -3.65 7.78 0.40
CA LYS A 185 -4.86 6.98 0.29
C LYS A 185 -5.66 7.40 -0.93
N PHE A 186 -6.22 6.45 -1.67
CA PHE A 186 -7.08 6.72 -2.84
C PHE A 186 -8.02 5.56 -3.15
N GLY A 187 -8.86 5.74 -4.17
CA GLY A 187 -9.91 4.80 -4.56
C GLY A 187 -11.16 4.88 -3.68
N GLN A 188 -12.19 4.09 -4.03
CA GLN A 188 -13.46 4.10 -3.30
C GLN A 188 -13.23 3.71 -1.83
N LYS A 189 -13.62 4.62 -0.91
CA LYS A 189 -13.46 4.46 0.55
C LYS A 189 -12.00 4.27 0.99
N SER A 190 -11.03 4.86 0.28
CA SER A 190 -9.62 4.89 0.69
C SER A 190 -8.98 3.49 0.84
N LYS A 191 -9.42 2.53 0.02
CA LYS A 191 -8.95 1.14 0.06
C LYS A 191 -7.58 0.91 -0.56
N CYS A 192 -7.12 1.83 -1.41
CA CYS A 192 -5.79 1.78 -2.02
C CYS A 192 -4.86 2.73 -1.27
N ARG A 193 -3.62 2.28 -1.06
CA ARG A 193 -2.58 3.05 -0.38
C ARG A 193 -1.28 2.95 -1.17
N LEU A 194 -0.71 4.09 -1.51
CA LEU A 194 0.66 4.19 -1.99
C LEU A 194 1.50 4.78 -0.86
N MET A 195 2.61 4.12 -0.54
CA MET A 195 3.49 4.49 0.56
C MET A 195 4.88 4.71 0.00
N LEU A 196 5.55 5.79 0.41
CA LEU A 196 6.96 6.01 0.12
C LEU A 196 7.67 6.59 1.33
N GLY A 197 8.96 6.31 1.45
CA GLY A 197 9.78 7.00 2.42
C GLY A 197 11.10 6.31 2.74
N PRO A 198 11.99 6.99 3.47
CA PRO A 198 13.23 6.40 3.93
C PRO A 198 12.98 5.44 5.11
N VAL A 199 13.82 4.42 5.21
CA VAL A 199 13.91 3.51 6.34
C VAL A 199 15.35 3.55 6.85
N VAL A 200 15.56 4.08 8.05
CA VAL A 200 16.88 4.14 8.67
C VAL A 200 17.11 2.82 9.40
N ASN A 201 18.13 2.06 9.03
CA ASN A 201 18.45 0.79 9.67
C ASN A 201 19.67 0.96 10.56
N PHE A 202 19.51 0.65 11.85
CA PHE A 202 20.60 0.43 12.78
C PHE A 202 20.94 -1.06 12.74
N ASN A 203 21.97 -1.43 11.98
CA ASN A 203 22.47 -2.80 11.91
C ASN A 203 23.16 -3.10 13.24
N VAL A 204 22.63 -4.05 14.02
CA VAL A 204 23.11 -4.34 15.38
C VAL A 204 23.73 -5.73 15.50
N TYR A 205 23.49 -6.60 14.51
CA TYR A 205 24.06 -7.93 14.50
C TYR A 205 24.30 -8.42 13.07
N GLY A 206 25.45 -9.06 12.86
CA GLY A 206 25.83 -9.62 11.57
C GLY A 206 26.63 -10.89 11.74
N ARG A 207 26.32 -11.90 10.91
CA ARG A 207 27.03 -13.19 10.91
C ARG A 207 27.04 -13.84 9.52
N ILE A 208 28.02 -14.68 9.27
CA ILE A 208 27.98 -15.66 8.20
C ILE A 208 27.41 -16.97 8.77
N ASN A 209 26.54 -17.61 7.99
CA ASN A 209 26.10 -18.98 8.22
C ASN A 209 26.54 -19.82 7.02
N ASN A 210 27.43 -20.78 7.27
CA ASN A 210 27.77 -21.83 6.32
C ASN A 210 27.10 -23.13 6.76
N SER A 211 26.58 -23.89 5.81
CA SER A 211 26.04 -25.23 6.02
C SER A 211 26.37 -26.09 4.80
N TYR A 212 26.81 -27.32 5.06
CA TYR A 212 27.12 -28.32 4.07
C TYR A 212 27.13 -29.71 4.71
N GLU A 213 26.94 -30.73 3.89
CA GLU A 213 26.99 -32.15 4.31
C GLU A 213 28.32 -32.77 3.90
N MET A 214 28.89 -33.60 4.78
CA MET A 214 30.06 -34.43 4.54
C MET A 214 29.68 -35.89 4.77
N GLY A 215 29.27 -36.59 3.71
CA GLY A 215 28.62 -37.89 3.86
C GLY A 215 27.29 -37.72 4.60
N ASP A 216 27.09 -38.46 5.69
CA ASP A 216 25.87 -38.39 6.51
C ASP A 216 25.92 -37.33 7.63
N VAL A 217 26.99 -36.52 7.69
CA VAL A 217 27.18 -35.51 8.73
C VAL A 217 26.87 -34.11 8.20
N GLU A 218 25.83 -33.47 8.75
CA GLU A 218 25.57 -32.05 8.53
C GLU A 218 26.53 -31.19 9.36
N THR A 219 27.26 -30.29 8.69
CA THR A 219 28.13 -29.31 9.33
C THR A 219 27.51 -27.92 9.19
N SER A 220 27.36 -27.21 10.32
CA SER A 220 26.94 -25.80 10.33
C SER A 220 27.93 -24.94 11.10
N GLU A 221 28.44 -23.91 10.42
CA GLU A 221 29.37 -22.95 10.99
C GLU A 221 28.74 -21.55 11.03
N LYS A 222 28.95 -20.85 12.15
CA LYS A 222 28.48 -19.48 12.37
C LYS A 222 29.64 -18.56 12.69
N ILE A 223 30.01 -17.70 11.74
CA ILE A 223 31.11 -16.75 11.91
C ILE A 223 30.54 -15.39 12.33
N LYS A 224 30.89 -14.94 13.53
CA LYS A 224 30.47 -13.65 14.11
C LYS A 224 31.53 -12.56 13.91
N GLY A 225 31.19 -11.33 14.31
CA GLY A 225 32.14 -10.20 14.28
C GLY A 225 32.44 -9.73 12.86
N LEU A 226 31.40 -9.70 12.01
CA LEU A 226 31.51 -9.07 10.69
C LEU A 226 31.57 -7.56 10.85
N GLU A 227 32.38 -6.91 10.03
CA GLU A 227 32.38 -5.45 9.93
C GLU A 227 31.31 -4.97 8.95
N TYR A 228 30.05 -5.03 9.39
CA TYR A 228 28.91 -4.43 8.67
C TYR A 228 28.83 -2.92 8.92
N ARG A 229 28.14 -2.22 8.02
CA ARG A 229 27.89 -0.79 8.18
C ARG A 229 26.86 -0.57 9.30
N PRO A 230 27.14 0.21 10.36
CA PRO A 230 26.24 0.30 11.51
C PRO A 230 24.92 1.01 11.20
N VAL A 231 24.94 1.99 10.30
CA VAL A 231 23.75 2.74 9.88
C VAL A 231 23.62 2.71 8.37
N THR A 232 22.45 2.32 7.87
CA THR A 232 22.07 2.46 6.45
C THR A 232 20.74 3.19 6.31
N ILE A 233 20.50 3.76 5.13
CA ILE A 233 19.21 4.34 4.77
C ILE A 233 18.73 3.62 3.53
N ASP A 234 17.53 3.05 3.60
CA ASP A 234 16.87 2.46 2.45
C ASP A 234 15.75 3.36 1.96
N LEU A 235 15.43 3.26 0.68
CA LEU A 235 14.26 3.88 0.07
C LEU A 235 13.20 2.80 -0.12
N MET A 236 12.06 2.97 0.53
CA MET A 236 10.94 2.04 0.44
C MET A 236 9.77 2.65 -0.30
N ALA A 237 9.14 1.84 -1.15
CA ALA A 237 7.83 2.10 -1.73
C ALA A 237 6.93 0.88 -1.50
N ALA A 238 5.64 1.10 -1.25
CA ALA A 238 4.68 0.02 -1.16
C ALA A 238 3.33 0.42 -1.74
N PHE A 239 2.66 -0.53 -2.39
CA PHE A 239 1.28 -0.39 -2.82
C PHE A 239 0.43 -1.44 -2.10
N GLN A 240 -0.62 -1.00 -1.43
CA GLN A 240 -1.57 -1.89 -0.74
C GLN A 240 -3.00 -1.67 -1.22
N TYR A 241 -3.74 -2.78 -1.33
CA TYR A 241 -5.18 -2.81 -1.52
C TYR A 241 -5.84 -3.64 -0.41
N LYS A 242 -6.73 -3.02 0.37
CA LYS A 242 -7.43 -3.66 1.51
C LYS A 242 -6.48 -4.36 2.51
N GLY A 243 -5.31 -3.76 2.76
CA GLY A 243 -4.34 -4.27 3.75
C GLY A 243 -3.40 -5.38 3.25
N ILE A 244 -3.45 -5.74 1.95
CA ILE A 244 -2.45 -6.62 1.34
C ILE A 244 -1.78 -5.85 0.21
N GLY A 245 -0.46 -5.93 0.12
CA GLY A 245 0.29 -5.20 -0.87
C GLY A 245 1.59 -5.84 -1.27
N ALA A 246 2.24 -5.14 -2.20
CA ALA A 246 3.62 -5.39 -2.56
C ALA A 246 4.48 -4.22 -2.10
N TYR A 247 5.72 -4.52 -1.70
CA TYR A 247 6.71 -3.50 -1.39
C TYR A 247 7.98 -3.70 -2.21
N PHE A 248 8.72 -2.62 -2.31
CA PHE A 248 10.05 -2.53 -2.88
C PHE A 248 10.91 -1.72 -1.91
N LYS A 249 12.12 -2.19 -1.60
CA LYS A 249 13.05 -1.50 -0.71
C LYS A 249 14.46 -1.57 -1.27
N TYR A 250 15.06 -0.41 -1.53
CA TYR A 250 16.40 -0.29 -2.09
C TYR A 250 17.36 0.34 -1.09
N SER A 251 18.46 -0.34 -0.80
CA SER A 251 19.58 0.17 -0.01
C SER A 251 20.70 0.62 -0.96
N PRO A 252 20.93 1.93 -1.14
CA PRO A 252 22.05 2.44 -1.95
C PRO A 252 23.42 2.22 -1.28
N MET A 253 23.45 1.82 -0.01
CA MET A 253 24.67 1.66 0.77
C MET A 253 25.17 0.21 0.73
N SER A 254 26.48 0.04 0.85
CA SER A 254 27.07 -1.29 1.01
C SER A 254 26.68 -1.91 2.36
N VAL A 255 26.40 -3.21 2.36
CA VAL A 255 26.08 -3.97 3.58
C VAL A 255 27.28 -4.05 4.51
N LEU A 256 28.45 -4.38 3.95
CA LEU A 256 29.73 -4.41 4.67
C LEU A 256 30.41 -3.04 4.60
N LYS A 257 31.28 -2.75 5.58
CA LYS A 257 32.16 -1.59 5.51
C LYS A 257 33.09 -1.70 4.29
N THR A 258 33.61 -0.57 3.86
CA THR A 258 34.66 -0.50 2.82
C THR A 258 35.83 -1.38 3.24
N ASP A 259 36.40 -2.11 2.29
CA ASP A 259 37.56 -3.02 2.47
C ASP A 259 37.35 -4.19 3.44
N LYS A 260 36.11 -4.44 3.86
CA LYS A 260 35.76 -5.54 4.78
C LYS A 260 35.01 -6.70 4.12
N GLY A 261 34.93 -6.68 2.79
CA GLY A 261 34.40 -7.76 1.98
C GLY A 261 33.71 -7.27 0.71
N PRO A 262 32.85 -8.11 0.09
CA PRO A 262 32.18 -7.75 -1.16
C PRO A 262 31.35 -6.48 -0.99
N GLN A 263 31.58 -5.53 -1.90
CA GLN A 263 30.81 -4.29 -1.95
C GLN A 263 29.57 -4.52 -2.81
N PHE A 264 28.45 -4.79 -2.16
CA PHE A 264 27.15 -4.94 -2.82
C PHE A 264 26.07 -4.16 -2.08
N ARG A 265 25.04 -3.79 -2.84
CA ARG A 265 23.84 -3.08 -2.38
C ARG A 265 22.67 -4.06 -2.29
N SER A 266 21.63 -3.68 -1.57
CA SER A 266 20.45 -4.54 -1.38
C SER A 266 19.26 -3.99 -2.14
N LEU A 267 18.58 -4.83 -2.90
CA LEU A 267 17.26 -4.53 -3.41
C LEU A 267 16.28 -5.62 -3.00
N THR A 268 15.17 -5.29 -2.35
CA THR A 268 14.18 -6.27 -1.90
C THR A 268 12.83 -5.95 -2.53
N PHE A 269 12.11 -6.98 -2.96
CA PHE A 269 10.70 -6.87 -3.32
C PHE A 269 9.91 -8.02 -2.70
N GLY A 270 8.67 -7.78 -2.30
CA GLY A 270 7.91 -8.79 -1.58
C GLY A 270 6.49 -8.40 -1.25
N LEU A 271 5.86 -9.21 -0.40
CA LEU A 271 4.53 -8.97 0.15
C LEU A 271 4.61 -8.11 1.39
N TYR A 272 3.62 -7.24 1.56
CA TYR A 272 3.52 -6.31 2.67
C TYR A 272 2.09 -6.25 3.20
N PHE A 273 1.94 -6.39 4.50
CA PHE A 273 0.68 -6.44 5.23
C PHE A 273 0.65 -5.30 6.25
#